data_AF-A0A016U6M4-F1
#
_entry.id   AF-A0A016U6M4-F1
#
_cell.length_a   1.000
_cell.length_b   1.000
_cell.length_c   1.000
_cell.angle_alpha   90.00
_cell.angle_beta   90.00
_cell.angle_gamma   90.00
#
_symmetry.space_group_name_H-M   'P 1'
#
loop_
_entity.id
_entity.type
_entity.pdbx_description
1 polymer ?
#
loop_
_entity_poly.entity_id
_entity_poly.type
_entity_poly.pdbx_seq_one_letter_code
_entity_poly.pdbx_strand_id
1 'polypeptide(L)'
;MQGMPERFLTSDYHTFTLLFIIISIPHVRKWDEVKDDEGNYIIPFVIRGFYVDDEKKLIRDAMDDIGANTCIRFRERRDEETYVEIINKEGEGCSSSLGRLPSGNRLQLEASRIGNCVTKKIVFHELMHIIGMDHEHKRQDRDKYVKIHWENIEEGMWLKVRCTGVRANEATLGM
;
A
#
# COMPACT_ATOMS: atom_id res chain seq x y z
N MET A 1 42.00 51.33 20.82
CA MET A 1 41.45 50.24 19.98
C MET A 1 40.67 49.33 20.91
N GLN A 2 39.33 49.46 20.87
CA GLN A 2 38.38 48.37 20.55
C GLN A 2 38.39 47.23 21.58
N GLY A 3 37.31 46.84 22.24
CA GLY A 3 35.89 47.23 22.26
C GLY A 3 35.24 46.37 23.35
N MET A 4 34.27 46.93 24.07
CA MET A 4 33.58 46.26 25.18
C MET A 4 32.72 45.07 24.69
N PRO A 5 32.53 44.03 25.51
CA PRO A 5 31.61 42.94 25.24
C PRO A 5 30.22 43.28 25.78
N GLU A 6 29.15 42.93 25.06
CA GLU A 6 27.94 42.30 25.61
C GLU A 6 26.94 41.91 24.50
N ARG A 7 26.55 40.62 24.54
CA ARG A 7 25.25 39.99 24.19
C ARG A 7 24.57 40.36 22.86
N PHE A 8 24.16 39.35 22.09
CA PHE A 8 22.75 38.94 21.89
C PHE A 8 22.67 37.90 20.76
N LEU A 9 22.00 36.78 21.09
CA LEU A 9 21.19 35.90 20.24
C LEU A 9 21.86 34.98 19.20
N THR A 10 21.54 33.71 19.40
CA THR A 10 21.60 32.58 18.47
C THR A 10 21.01 32.94 17.11
N SER A 11 21.79 32.78 16.05
CA SER A 11 21.29 32.81 14.67
C SER A 11 21.06 31.38 14.21
N ASP A 12 19.79 30.98 14.24
CA ASP A 12 19.28 29.69 13.80
C ASP A 12 19.52 29.50 12.29
N TYR A 13 20.54 28.72 11.93
CA TYR A 13 20.60 28.06 10.63
C TYR A 13 19.74 26.78 10.68
N HIS A 14 18.44 26.92 10.95
CA HIS A 14 17.51 25.79 10.95
C HIS A 14 16.15 26.07 10.30
N THR A 15 16.07 27.08 9.44
CA THR A 15 14.76 27.53 8.89
C THR A 15 14.67 27.63 7.37
N PHE A 16 15.62 27.06 6.62
CA PHE A 16 15.53 27.03 5.14
C PHE A 16 15.61 25.64 4.49
N THR A 17 15.74 24.57 5.28
CA THR A 17 15.61 23.17 4.79
C THR A 17 14.40 22.47 5.40
N LEU A 18 13.33 23.23 5.70
CA LEU A 18 12.05 22.72 6.21
C LEU A 18 10.88 22.95 5.23
N LEU A 19 11.14 23.54 4.06
CA LEU A 19 10.11 23.75 3.04
C LEU A 19 10.13 22.73 1.88
N PHE A 20 11.10 21.81 1.85
CA PHE A 20 11.18 20.75 0.82
C PHE A 20 11.25 19.32 1.37
N ILE A 21 11.12 19.11 2.68
CA ILE A 21 10.94 17.77 3.29
C ILE A 21 9.50 17.63 3.82
N ILE A 22 8.57 18.35 3.19
CA ILE A 22 7.12 18.03 3.17
C ILE A 22 6.78 17.47 1.77
N ILE A 23 7.75 16.82 1.11
CA ILE A 23 7.42 15.86 0.06
C ILE A 23 6.86 14.64 0.80
N SER A 24 5.58 14.76 1.12
CA SER A 24 4.61 13.69 1.35
C SER A 24 5.25 12.30 1.35
N ILE A 25 5.50 11.74 2.54
CA ILE A 25 5.31 10.29 2.68
C ILE A 25 3.90 10.06 2.12
N PRO A 26 3.71 9.23 1.08
CA PRO A 26 2.36 8.89 0.68
C PRO A 26 1.81 8.08 1.84
N HIS A 27 1.17 8.75 2.80
CA HIS A 27 0.18 8.08 3.63
C HIS A 27 -0.72 7.35 2.64
N VAL A 28 -0.79 6.03 2.78
CA VAL A 28 -1.65 5.17 1.98
C VAL A 28 -3.02 5.82 1.96
N ARG A 29 -3.43 6.34 0.80
CA ARG A 29 -4.70 7.08 0.71
C ARG A 29 -5.83 6.08 0.81
N LYS A 30 -6.89 6.48 1.50
CA LYS A 30 -8.06 5.63 1.71
C LYS A 30 -9.04 5.80 0.57
N TRP A 31 -9.93 4.83 0.43
CA TRP A 31 -11.11 4.91 -0.43
C TRP A 31 -12.23 5.62 0.32
N ASP A 32 -12.20 6.94 0.36
CA ASP A 32 -13.11 7.78 1.15
C ASP A 32 -13.96 8.76 0.33
N GLU A 33 -13.85 8.71 -1.01
CA GLU A 33 -14.50 9.66 -1.92
C GLU A 33 -15.93 9.26 -2.30
N VAL A 34 -16.23 7.96 -2.39
CA VAL A 34 -17.53 7.46 -2.87
C VAL A 34 -18.16 6.59 -1.80
N LYS A 35 -19.44 6.84 -1.51
CA LYS A 35 -20.26 6.05 -0.59
C LYS A 35 -21.57 5.63 -1.24
N ASP A 36 -22.14 4.53 -0.78
CA ASP A 36 -23.52 4.16 -1.07
C ASP A 36 -24.52 4.84 -0.12
N ASP A 37 -25.81 4.59 -0.35
CA ASP A 37 -26.92 5.16 0.43
C ASP A 37 -26.91 4.70 1.90
N GLU A 38 -26.23 3.59 2.20
CA GLU A 38 -26.05 3.05 3.55
C GLU A 38 -24.80 3.61 4.24
N GLY A 39 -24.00 4.44 3.54
CA GLY A 39 -22.78 5.05 4.05
C GLY A 39 -21.55 4.15 3.99
N ASN A 40 -21.61 3.00 3.31
CA ASN A 40 -20.46 2.14 3.06
C ASN A 40 -19.52 2.79 2.03
N TYR A 41 -18.22 2.54 2.15
CA TYR A 41 -17.20 3.02 1.22
C TYR A 41 -17.13 2.15 -0.02
N ILE A 42 -17.25 2.78 -1.20
CA ILE A 42 -17.22 2.09 -2.48
C ILE A 42 -15.79 2.08 -3.05
N ILE A 43 -15.34 0.90 -3.47
CA ILE A 43 -14.14 0.71 -4.29
C ILE A 43 -14.60 0.28 -5.70
N PRO A 44 -14.59 1.20 -6.68
CA PRO A 44 -14.97 0.88 -8.05
C PRO A 44 -13.92 -0.03 -8.68
N PHE A 45 -14.34 -1.05 -9.43
CA PHE A 45 -13.43 -1.94 -10.15
C PHE A 45 -13.91 -2.25 -11.56
N VAL A 46 -12.98 -2.71 -12.41
CA VAL A 46 -13.26 -3.30 -13.72
C VAL A 46 -12.39 -4.54 -13.88
N ILE A 47 -12.98 -5.64 -14.33
CA ILE A 47 -12.23 -6.84 -14.75
C ILE A 47 -11.85 -6.67 -16.23
N ARG A 48 -10.57 -6.37 -16.47
CA ARG A 48 -9.98 -6.23 -17.82
C ARG A 48 -9.26 -7.50 -18.27
N GLY A 49 -8.82 -8.33 -17.32
CA GLY A 49 -8.18 -9.62 -17.58
C GLY A 49 -9.13 -10.68 -18.14
N PHE A 50 -8.56 -11.65 -18.85
CA PHE A 50 -9.29 -12.79 -19.41
C PHE A 50 -9.37 -13.92 -18.39
N TYR A 51 -10.38 -13.87 -17.53
CA TYR A 51 -10.69 -14.91 -16.55
C TYR A 51 -11.85 -15.79 -17.02
N VAL A 52 -11.82 -17.07 -16.68
CA VAL A 52 -12.99 -17.95 -16.86
C VAL A 52 -14.06 -17.63 -15.82
N ASP A 53 -15.28 -18.13 -16.00
CA ASP A 53 -16.41 -17.72 -15.16
C ASP A 53 -16.24 -18.12 -13.69
N ASP A 54 -15.66 -19.29 -13.41
CA ASP A 54 -15.35 -19.73 -12.04
C ASP A 54 -14.32 -18.82 -11.36
N GLU A 55 -13.32 -18.34 -12.10
CA GLU A 55 -12.31 -17.40 -11.60
C GLU A 55 -12.93 -16.03 -11.30
N LYS A 56 -13.77 -15.52 -12.21
CA LYS A 56 -14.52 -14.28 -11.99
C LYS A 56 -15.45 -14.40 -10.79
N LYS A 57 -16.10 -15.56 -10.62
CA LYS A 57 -16.96 -15.85 -9.48
C LYS A 57 -16.14 -15.81 -8.19
N LEU A 58 -15.00 -16.48 -8.14
CA LEU A 58 -14.12 -16.48 -6.96
C LEU A 58 -13.66 -15.07 -6.59
N ILE A 59 -13.31 -14.24 -7.59
CA ILE A 59 -12.93 -12.84 -7.35
C ILE A 59 -14.08 -12.07 -6.71
N ARG A 60 -15.31 -12.21 -7.21
CA ARG A 60 -16.50 -11.56 -6.63
C ARG A 60 -16.86 -12.10 -5.26
N ASP A 61 -16.82 -13.42 -5.06
CA ASP A 61 -17.06 -14.03 -3.76
C ASP A 61 -16.09 -13.47 -2.70
N ALA A 62 -14.82 -13.25 -3.04
CA ALA A 62 -13.84 -12.64 -2.12
C ALA A 62 -14.15 -11.18 -1.80
N MET A 63 -14.64 -10.41 -2.79
CA MET A 63 -15.11 -9.04 -2.58
C MET A 63 -16.36 -9.00 -1.67
N ASP A 64 -17.30 -9.91 -1.89
CA ASP A 64 -18.52 -10.03 -1.10
C ASP A 64 -18.22 -10.47 0.33
N ASP A 65 -17.28 -11.39 0.52
CA ASP A 65 -16.78 -11.81 1.85
C ASP A 65 -16.22 -10.62 2.65
N ILE A 66 -15.47 -9.72 1.99
CA ILE A 66 -14.99 -8.47 2.62
C ILE A 66 -16.19 -7.57 2.97
N GLY A 67 -17.15 -7.43 2.05
CA GLY A 67 -18.33 -6.61 2.26
C GLY A 67 -19.23 -7.10 3.40
N ALA A 68 -19.40 -8.41 3.56
CA ALA A 68 -20.20 -8.99 4.63
C ALA A 68 -19.64 -8.71 6.03
N ASN A 69 -18.33 -8.42 6.14
CA ASN A 69 -17.64 -8.27 7.42
C ASN A 69 -17.17 -6.82 7.69
N THR A 70 -17.38 -5.90 6.75
CA THR A 70 -16.87 -4.52 6.84
C THR A 70 -17.85 -3.53 6.22
N CYS A 71 -17.53 -2.24 6.28
CA CYS A 71 -18.25 -1.19 5.55
C CYS A 71 -17.64 -0.90 4.16
N ILE A 72 -16.87 -1.82 3.60
CA ILE A 72 -16.25 -1.67 2.26
C ILE A 72 -17.10 -2.44 1.26
N ARG A 73 -17.34 -1.86 0.08
CA ARG A 73 -18.09 -2.50 -1.01
C ARG A 73 -17.31 -2.37 -2.31
N PHE A 74 -17.04 -3.47 -2.97
CA PHE A 74 -16.55 -3.43 -4.34
C PHE A 74 -17.73 -3.35 -5.29
N ARG A 75 -17.65 -2.44 -6.26
CA ARG A 75 -18.72 -2.24 -7.24
C ARG A 75 -18.13 -2.12 -8.63
N GLU A 76 -18.77 -2.72 -9.63
CA GLU A 76 -18.41 -2.48 -11.03
C GLU A 76 -18.46 -0.97 -11.31
N ARG A 77 -17.39 -0.44 -11.88
CA ARG A 77 -17.21 0.98 -12.17
C ARG A 77 -18.31 1.48 -13.11
N ARG A 78 -18.80 2.69 -12.84
CA ARG A 78 -19.70 3.44 -13.72
C ARG A 78 -18.91 4.55 -14.43
N ASP A 79 -18.70 5.65 -13.73
CA ASP A 79 -18.10 6.89 -14.21
C ASP A 79 -16.99 7.42 -13.30
N GLU A 80 -16.65 6.69 -12.23
CA GLU A 80 -15.63 7.12 -11.27
C GLU A 80 -14.27 7.28 -11.95
N GLU A 81 -13.57 8.39 -11.70
CA GLU A 81 -12.25 8.64 -12.29
C GLU A 81 -11.19 7.67 -11.76
N THR A 82 -11.22 7.38 -10.45
CA THR A 82 -10.30 6.44 -9.80
C THR A 82 -11.01 5.12 -9.52
N TYR A 83 -10.36 4.02 -9.93
CA TYR A 83 -10.90 2.67 -9.84
C TYR A 83 -9.77 1.64 -9.92
N VAL A 84 -10.11 0.39 -9.63
CA VAL A 84 -9.19 -0.75 -9.66
C VAL A 84 -9.34 -1.51 -10.98
N GLU A 85 -8.23 -1.68 -11.70
CA GLU A 85 -8.16 -2.55 -12.87
C GLU A 85 -7.64 -3.93 -12.48
N ILE A 86 -8.49 -4.95 -12.67
CA ILE A 86 -8.17 -6.34 -12.39
C ILE A 86 -7.70 -7.01 -13.68
N ILE A 87 -6.43 -7.42 -13.74
CA ILE A 87 -5.80 -7.97 -14.94
C ILE A 87 -4.94 -9.20 -14.65
N ASN A 88 -4.68 -10.03 -15.67
CA ASN A 88 -4.01 -11.33 -15.55
C ASN A 88 -2.88 -11.50 -16.56
N LYS A 89 -1.92 -10.57 -16.58
CA LYS A 89 -0.76 -10.73 -17.47
C LYS A 89 0.05 -11.98 -17.10
N GLU A 90 0.33 -12.82 -18.10
CA GLU A 90 1.13 -14.03 -17.95
C GLU A 90 2.57 -13.68 -17.55
N GLY A 91 3.13 -14.41 -16.59
CA GLY A 91 4.49 -14.21 -16.08
C GLY A 91 4.68 -13.03 -15.12
N GLU A 92 3.63 -12.26 -14.81
CA GLU A 92 3.70 -11.13 -13.88
C GLU A 92 3.28 -11.51 -12.44
N GLY A 93 2.84 -12.74 -12.19
CA GLY A 93 2.50 -13.24 -10.87
C GLY A 93 1.29 -12.54 -10.23
N CYS A 94 1.34 -12.40 -8.91
CA CYS A 94 0.28 -11.77 -8.10
C CYS A 94 0.83 -10.49 -7.47
N SER A 95 0.16 -9.37 -7.69
CA SER A 95 0.53 -8.10 -7.05
C SER A 95 -0.62 -7.11 -7.06
N SER A 96 -0.55 -6.14 -6.16
CA SER A 96 -1.55 -5.09 -6.05
C SER A 96 -0.90 -3.73 -5.76
N SER A 97 -1.63 -2.69 -6.15
CA SER A 97 -1.44 -1.35 -5.61
C SER A 97 -1.80 -1.31 -4.12
N LEU A 98 -1.25 -0.34 -3.37
CA LEU A 98 -1.52 -0.16 -1.94
C LEU A 98 -2.39 1.09 -1.69
N GLY A 99 -3.61 0.88 -1.21
CA GLY A 99 -4.61 1.94 -1.00
C GLY A 99 -5.09 2.57 -2.30
N ARG A 100 -5.61 3.79 -2.26
CA ARG A 100 -6.10 4.53 -3.44
C ARG A 100 -4.98 5.37 -4.07
N LEU A 101 -4.75 5.20 -5.37
CA LEU A 101 -3.72 5.96 -6.09
C LEU A 101 -4.37 6.94 -7.07
N PRO A 102 -3.90 8.21 -7.15
CA PRO A 102 -4.41 9.19 -8.12
C PRO A 102 -4.24 8.76 -9.58
N SER A 103 -3.23 7.95 -9.87
CA SER A 103 -2.93 7.41 -11.20
C SER A 103 -3.81 6.23 -11.61
N GLY A 104 -4.75 5.81 -10.76
CA GLY A 104 -5.47 4.55 -10.89
C GLY A 104 -4.75 3.41 -10.19
N ASN A 105 -5.53 2.37 -9.87
CA ASN A 105 -5.09 1.20 -9.13
C ASN A 105 -5.08 -0.03 -10.03
N ARG A 106 -4.09 -0.90 -9.81
CA ARG A 106 -3.98 -2.18 -10.51
C ARG A 106 -3.97 -3.34 -9.51
N LEU A 107 -4.76 -4.35 -9.82
CA LEU A 107 -4.78 -5.65 -9.18
C LEU A 107 -4.39 -6.71 -10.23
N GLN A 108 -3.19 -7.24 -10.13
CA GLN A 108 -2.66 -8.27 -11.02
C GLN A 108 -2.87 -9.65 -10.37
N LEU A 109 -3.70 -10.48 -11.00
CA LEU A 109 -3.94 -11.87 -10.61
C LEU A 109 -3.67 -12.75 -11.82
N GLU A 110 -2.44 -13.26 -11.95
CA GLU A 110 -2.12 -14.17 -13.03
C GLU A 110 -3.05 -15.39 -13.05
N ALA A 111 -3.55 -15.73 -14.23
CA ALA A 111 -4.37 -16.90 -14.50
C ALA A 111 -3.93 -17.45 -15.86
N SER A 112 -2.85 -18.23 -15.85
CA SER A 112 -2.15 -18.69 -17.05
C SER A 112 -1.75 -20.16 -16.92
N ARG A 113 -1.07 -20.69 -17.94
CA ARG A 113 -0.50 -22.05 -17.87
C ARG A 113 0.70 -22.17 -16.94
N ILE A 114 1.36 -21.07 -16.62
CA ILE A 114 2.61 -21.04 -15.84
C ILE A 114 2.42 -20.50 -14.43
N GLY A 115 1.27 -19.90 -14.12
CA GLY A 115 0.95 -19.33 -12.82
C GLY A 115 -0.54 -19.19 -12.57
N ASN A 116 -0.94 -19.28 -11.30
CA ASN A 116 -2.33 -19.07 -10.89
C ASN A 116 -2.41 -18.35 -9.53
N CYS A 117 -2.96 -17.15 -9.55
CA CYS A 117 -3.24 -16.29 -8.41
C CYS A 117 -4.70 -16.31 -7.99
N VAL A 118 -5.60 -16.90 -8.79
CA VAL A 118 -7.05 -16.89 -8.55
C VAL A 118 -7.43 -18.00 -7.57
N THR A 119 -6.92 -17.87 -6.35
CA THR A 119 -7.28 -18.68 -5.20
C THR A 119 -7.86 -17.79 -4.10
N LYS A 120 -8.78 -18.30 -3.28
CA LYS A 120 -9.45 -17.49 -2.26
C LYS A 120 -8.47 -16.71 -1.38
N LYS A 121 -7.40 -17.37 -0.94
CA LYS A 121 -6.36 -16.77 -0.09
C LYS A 121 -5.62 -15.62 -0.77
N ILE A 122 -5.18 -15.82 -2.01
CA ILE A 122 -4.36 -14.83 -2.72
C ILE A 122 -5.22 -13.65 -3.14
N VAL A 123 -6.41 -13.89 -3.70
CA VAL A 123 -7.33 -12.80 -4.08
C VAL A 123 -7.67 -11.94 -2.88
N PHE A 124 -7.98 -12.55 -1.74
CA PHE A 124 -8.28 -11.81 -0.52
C PHE A 124 -7.07 -10.98 -0.04
N HIS A 125 -5.85 -11.54 -0.10
CA HIS A 125 -4.62 -10.83 0.25
C HIS A 125 -4.41 -9.59 -0.62
N GLU A 126 -4.55 -9.73 -1.93
CA GLU A 126 -4.35 -8.62 -2.86
C GLU A 126 -5.47 -7.56 -2.78
N LEU A 127 -6.71 -7.96 -2.51
CA LEU A 127 -7.80 -7.01 -2.21
C LEU A 127 -7.53 -6.21 -0.92
N MET A 128 -6.89 -6.81 0.09
CA MET A 128 -6.49 -6.07 1.30
C MET A 128 -5.42 -5.02 1.02
N HIS A 129 -4.48 -5.28 0.09
CA HIS A 129 -3.56 -4.25 -0.40
C HIS A 129 -4.31 -3.10 -1.06
N ILE A 130 -5.29 -3.39 -1.94
CA ILE A 130 -6.14 -2.36 -2.55
C ILE A 130 -6.83 -1.49 -1.49
N ILE A 131 -7.34 -2.10 -0.42
CA ILE A 131 -7.98 -1.38 0.70
C ILE A 131 -6.97 -0.47 1.42
N GLY A 132 -5.70 -0.88 1.48
CA GLY A 132 -4.60 -0.11 2.06
C GLY A 132 -3.87 -0.80 3.20
N MET A 133 -4.04 -2.10 3.37
CA MET A 133 -3.30 -2.90 4.35
C MET A 133 -2.00 -3.38 3.73
N ASP A 134 -0.85 -2.99 4.28
CA ASP A 134 0.45 -3.52 3.88
C ASP A 134 0.75 -4.84 4.63
N HIS A 135 1.85 -5.49 4.30
CA HIS A 135 2.29 -6.70 4.99
C HIS A 135 2.48 -6.45 6.49
N GLU A 136 1.94 -7.33 7.33
CA GLU A 136 1.95 -7.19 8.80
C GLU A 136 3.37 -7.04 9.37
N HIS A 137 4.35 -7.73 8.78
CA HIS A 137 5.75 -7.61 9.18
C HIS A 137 6.36 -6.25 8.85
N LYS A 138 5.67 -5.33 8.17
CA LYS A 138 6.14 -3.96 7.94
C LYS A 138 5.56 -2.98 8.95
N ARG A 139 4.84 -3.43 9.97
CA ARG A 139 4.42 -2.56 11.06
C ARG A 139 5.62 -1.91 11.75
N GLN A 140 5.41 -0.69 12.24
CA GLN A 140 6.43 0.08 12.96
C GLN A 140 6.82 -0.58 14.28
N ASP A 141 5.91 -1.34 14.90
CA ASP A 141 6.13 -2.03 16.17
C ASP A 141 6.57 -3.50 16.01
N ARG A 142 6.85 -3.97 14.78
CA ARG A 142 7.12 -5.40 14.50
C ARG A 142 8.27 -5.96 15.36
N ASP A 143 9.28 -5.14 15.66
CA ASP A 143 10.53 -5.61 16.27
C ASP A 143 10.32 -6.03 17.73
N LYS A 144 9.11 -5.80 18.29
CA LYS A 144 8.64 -6.38 19.56
C LYS A 144 8.16 -7.83 19.45
N TYR A 145 7.82 -8.28 18.25
CA TYR A 145 7.14 -9.56 17.99
C TYR A 145 7.96 -10.51 17.12
N VAL A 146 8.75 -9.97 16.18
CA VAL A 146 9.54 -10.75 15.22
C VAL A 146 10.95 -10.21 15.11
N LYS A 147 11.91 -11.09 14.85
CA LYS A 147 13.29 -10.75 14.52
C LYS A 147 13.52 -10.97 13.03
N ILE A 148 14.03 -9.95 12.33
CA ILE A 148 14.42 -10.07 10.93
C ILE A 148 15.90 -10.49 10.87
N HIS A 149 16.15 -11.61 10.21
CA HIS A 149 17.49 -12.09 9.88
C HIS A 149 17.92 -11.51 8.53
N TRP A 150 18.42 -10.27 8.55
CA TRP A 150 18.77 -9.50 7.35
C TRP A 150 19.85 -10.19 6.50
N GLU A 151 20.74 -10.94 7.14
CA GLU A 151 21.77 -11.76 6.51
C GLU A 151 21.22 -12.84 5.57
N ASN A 152 19.95 -13.24 5.76
CA ASN A 152 19.28 -14.23 4.94
C ASN A 152 18.42 -13.62 3.83
N ILE A 153 18.42 -12.29 3.69
CA ILE A 153 17.63 -11.58 2.68
C ILE A 153 18.56 -11.12 1.57
N GLU A 154 18.21 -11.47 0.33
CA GLU A 154 18.89 -10.99 -0.87
C GLU A 154 18.98 -9.45 -0.88
N GLU A 155 20.15 -8.92 -1.24
CA GLU A 155 20.51 -7.49 -1.09
C GLU A 155 19.53 -6.53 -1.80
N GLY A 156 18.87 -6.98 -2.87
CA GLY A 156 17.83 -6.21 -3.58
C GLY A 156 16.42 -6.27 -2.97
N MET A 157 16.18 -7.14 -1.98
CA MET A 157 14.84 -7.41 -1.42
C MET A 157 14.61 -6.72 -0.07
N TRP A 158 15.61 -6.05 0.50
CA TRP A 158 15.50 -5.42 1.82
C TRP A 158 14.38 -4.39 1.90
N LEU A 159 14.14 -3.63 0.83
CA LEU A 159 13.07 -2.64 0.77
C LEU A 159 11.67 -3.25 0.86
N LYS A 160 11.50 -4.53 0.46
CA LYS A 160 10.22 -5.25 0.61
C LYS A 160 9.95 -5.70 2.03
N VAL A 161 10.97 -5.77 2.88
CA VAL A 161 10.86 -6.21 4.28
C VAL A 161 10.89 -5.03 5.24
N ARG A 162 11.53 -3.92 4.84
CA ARG A 162 11.66 -2.73 5.65
C ARG A 162 10.30 -2.05 5.88
N CYS A 163 10.04 -1.64 7.11
CA CYS A 163 8.96 -0.72 7.45
C CYS A 163 9.27 0.68 6.91
N THR A 164 8.36 1.26 6.14
CA THR A 164 8.43 2.66 5.73
C THR A 164 7.96 3.56 6.88
N GLY A 165 8.82 4.43 7.41
CA GLY A 165 8.44 5.44 8.41
C GLY A 165 9.29 5.47 9.69
N VAL A 166 10.19 4.52 9.90
CA VAL A 166 11.24 4.66 10.92
C VAL A 166 12.39 5.44 10.29
N ARG A 167 12.72 6.61 10.85
CA ARG A 167 13.91 7.37 10.45
C ARG A 167 15.11 6.41 10.46
N ALA A 168 16.02 6.54 9.49
CA ALA A 168 17.20 5.68 9.34
C ALA A 168 18.17 5.69 10.54
N ASN A 169 17.78 6.30 11.66
CA ASN A 169 18.58 6.61 12.84
C ASN A 169 18.45 5.52 13.93
N GLU A 170 17.49 4.61 13.83
CA GLU A 170 17.32 3.51 14.80
C GLU A 170 17.66 2.13 14.21
N ALA A 171 17.98 2.06 12.92
CA ALA A 171 18.39 0.82 12.25
C ALA A 171 19.92 0.62 12.18
N THR A 172 20.71 1.50 12.80
CA THR A 172 22.17 1.38 12.89
C THR A 172 22.62 1.53 14.33
N LEU A 173 22.63 0.42 15.06
CA LEU A 173 23.57 0.14 16.16
C LEU A 173 23.55 -1.37 16.37
N GLY A 174 24.38 -2.05 15.58
CA GLY A 174 24.51 -3.50 15.56
C GLY A 174 25.55 -3.99 14.56
N MET A 175 26.63 -3.22 14.39
CA MET A 175 27.97 -3.71 14.05
C MET A 175 28.88 -3.29 15.19
#